data_AF-A0A7Y9X057-F1
#
_entry.id   AF-A0A7Y9X057-F1
#
_cell.length_a   1.000
_cell.length_b   1.000
_cell.length_c   1.000
_cell.angle_alpha   90.00
_cell.angle_beta   90.00
_cell.angle_gamma   90.00
#
_symmetry.space_group_name_H-M   'P 1'
#
loop_
_entity.id
_entity.type
_entity.pdbx_description
1 polymer ?
#
loop_
_entity_poly.entity_id
_entity_poly.type
_entity_poly.pdbx_seq_one_letter_code
_entity_poly.pdbx_strand_id
1 'polypeptide(L)'
;MRAGNLLRQLDQRLLPPLTRAVTRLGDRSARSGVLTWAAVLSAAAVLGTAVWAVDDTPVGDRTVGEVTRVGVTDGDSVPGYLRSAAADLAALPASAQSAGDGTYALVTLAAYLPPQRLATVLGDVGVSTVFGRVPLPGRQTEIVKIPALRVPDDVVAGMDQVAARKDVEAADYRALAATVDGDSPDERELRERYASGAEVAAAEAAAYRTGCACVYAAVVRATPGALRGVAARPDVRAVDPAPEVYRLDRTVFTPPLPEQRDVVRPPADIGPSPAPTPDGDAPSTPPAPAPMASMGESSEPAPVVTTPSPAPSPAASTEPPPPTVTTSPDGIGAEPPTPASS
;
A
#
# COMPACT_ATOMS: atom_id res chain seq x y z
N MET A 1 -2.37 -23.39 45.26
CA MET A 1 -3.58 -24.23 45.42
C MET A 1 -3.79 -25.01 44.12
N ARG A 2 -3.84 -26.34 44.19
CA ARG A 2 -3.62 -27.26 43.06
C ARG A 2 -4.85 -27.40 42.15
N ALA A 3 -4.65 -27.25 40.83
CA ALA A 3 -5.66 -27.37 39.77
C ALA A 3 -6.51 -28.67 39.79
N GLY A 4 -6.01 -29.74 40.43
CA GLY A 4 -6.74 -31.01 40.57
C GLY A 4 -8.01 -30.96 41.43
N ASN A 5 -8.12 -30.02 42.38
CA ASN A 5 -9.35 -29.87 43.17
C ASN A 5 -10.45 -29.12 42.40
N LEU A 6 -10.07 -28.26 41.46
CA LEU A 6 -11.01 -27.46 40.66
C LEU A 6 -11.72 -28.33 39.61
N LEU A 7 -11.02 -29.30 39.04
CA LEU A 7 -11.58 -30.30 38.11
C LEU A 7 -12.58 -31.24 38.80
N ARG A 8 -12.31 -31.70 40.03
CA ARG A 8 -13.26 -32.52 40.80
C ARG A 8 -14.51 -31.74 41.21
N GLN A 9 -14.37 -30.45 41.49
CA GLN A 9 -15.49 -29.61 41.91
C GLN A 9 -16.43 -29.27 40.73
N LEU A 10 -15.88 -29.22 39.51
CA LEU A 10 -16.66 -29.10 38.26
C LEU A 10 -17.40 -30.41 37.94
N ASP A 11 -16.74 -31.56 38.11
CA ASP A 11 -17.32 -32.87 37.81
C ASP A 11 -18.53 -33.20 38.72
N GLN A 12 -18.45 -32.85 40.01
CA GLN A 12 -19.54 -33.07 40.96
C GLN A 12 -20.75 -32.14 40.79
N ARG A 13 -20.59 -30.97 40.15
CA ARG A 13 -21.69 -30.01 39.94
C ARG A 13 -22.40 -30.17 38.61
N LEU A 14 -21.75 -30.73 37.59
CA LEU A 14 -22.30 -30.84 36.23
C LEU A 14 -22.97 -32.19 35.92
N LEU A 15 -22.63 -33.26 36.64
CA LEU A 15 -23.22 -34.59 36.41
C LEU A 15 -24.66 -34.79 36.95
N PRO A 16 -25.09 -34.19 38.09
CA PRO A 16 -26.47 -34.33 38.57
C PRO A 16 -27.57 -33.69 37.70
N PRO A 17 -27.37 -32.52 37.03
CA PRO A 17 -28.39 -31.96 36.16
C PRO A 17 -28.47 -32.68 34.79
N LEU A 18 -27.36 -33.22 34.28
CA LEU A 18 -27.34 -33.91 33.00
C LEU A 18 -28.04 -35.28 33.05
N THR A 19 -27.97 -35.99 34.17
CA THR A 19 -28.69 -37.26 34.36
C THR A 19 -30.21 -37.09 34.49
N ARG A 20 -30.69 -35.93 34.95
CA ARG A 20 -32.14 -35.60 34.96
C ARG A 20 -32.67 -35.12 33.60
N ALA A 21 -31.81 -34.59 32.73
CA ALA A 21 -32.20 -34.20 31.37
C ALA A 21 -32.37 -35.41 30.45
N VAL A 22 -31.59 -36.48 30.65
CA VAL A 22 -31.62 -37.67 29.78
C VAL A 22 -32.83 -38.57 30.04
N THR A 23 -33.42 -38.57 31.25
CA THR A 23 -34.59 -39.40 31.57
C THR A 23 -35.94 -38.77 31.21
N ARG A 24 -35.98 -37.47 30.85
CA ARG A 24 -37.19 -36.80 30.34
C ARG A 24 -37.29 -36.76 28.81
N LEU A 25 -36.33 -37.33 28.09
CA LEU A 25 -36.37 -37.39 26.62
C LEU A 25 -37.08 -38.66 26.13
N GLY A 26 -38.27 -38.87 26.71
CA GLY A 26 -39.21 -39.95 26.43
C GLY A 26 -40.39 -39.52 25.55
N ASP A 27 -40.22 -38.57 24.63
CA ASP A 27 -41.21 -38.28 23.59
C ASP A 27 -40.58 -38.28 22.20
N ARG A 28 -41.10 -39.17 21.36
CA ARG A 28 -40.48 -39.71 20.14
C ARG A 28 -40.61 -38.82 18.90
N SER A 29 -41.06 -37.56 19.05
CA SER A 29 -41.37 -36.66 17.91
C SER A 29 -40.43 -35.44 17.77
N ALA A 30 -39.72 -35.04 18.84
CA ALA A 30 -38.87 -33.83 18.81
C ALA A 30 -37.38 -34.08 18.49
N ARG A 31 -36.95 -35.33 18.26
CA ARG A 31 -35.53 -35.66 18.04
C ARG A 31 -34.98 -35.22 16.68
N SER A 32 -35.83 -35.11 15.66
CA SER A 32 -35.41 -34.69 14.32
C SER A 32 -34.93 -33.23 14.30
N GLY A 33 -35.70 -32.32 14.91
CA GLY A 33 -35.39 -30.88 14.90
C GLY A 33 -34.15 -30.50 15.72
N VAL A 34 -33.87 -31.21 16.81
CA VAL A 34 -32.70 -30.92 17.66
C VAL A 34 -31.42 -31.46 17.03
N LEU A 35 -31.47 -32.62 16.37
CA LEU A 35 -30.32 -33.19 15.67
C LEU A 35 -29.97 -32.39 14.41
N THR A 36 -30.95 -31.88 13.67
CA THR A 36 -30.69 -31.01 12.51
C THR A 36 -30.09 -29.67 12.93
N TRP A 37 -30.58 -29.06 14.01
CA TRP A 37 -29.99 -27.82 14.53
C TRP A 37 -28.56 -28.00 15.03
N ALA A 38 -28.28 -29.10 15.74
CA ALA A 38 -26.93 -29.42 16.20
C ALA A 38 -25.96 -29.66 15.02
N ALA A 39 -26.41 -30.33 13.96
CA ALA A 39 -25.61 -30.53 12.75
C ALA A 39 -25.31 -29.21 12.03
N VAL A 40 -26.32 -28.32 11.90
CA VAL A 40 -26.15 -27.00 11.25
C VAL A 40 -25.20 -26.12 12.04
N LEU A 41 -25.32 -26.06 13.37
CA LEU A 41 -24.41 -25.28 14.21
C LEU A 41 -22.98 -25.82 14.16
N SER A 42 -22.81 -27.14 14.11
CA SER A 42 -21.49 -27.76 13.99
C SER A 42 -20.86 -27.46 12.62
N ALA A 43 -21.64 -27.54 11.53
CA ALA A 43 -21.18 -27.18 10.20
C ALA A 43 -20.81 -25.69 10.09
N ALA A 44 -21.63 -24.80 10.68
CA ALA A 44 -21.36 -23.37 10.71
C ALA A 44 -20.10 -23.04 11.54
N ALA A 45 -19.87 -23.73 12.66
CA ALA A 45 -18.65 -23.57 13.46
C ALA A 45 -17.41 -24.03 12.67
N VAL A 46 -17.47 -25.20 12.00
CA VAL A 46 -16.36 -25.70 11.17
C VAL A 46 -16.07 -24.75 10.00
N LEU A 47 -17.11 -24.28 9.30
CA LEU A 47 -16.95 -23.30 8.22
C LEU A 47 -16.42 -21.96 8.74
N GLY A 48 -16.89 -21.48 9.89
CA GLY A 48 -16.39 -20.26 10.52
C GLY A 48 -14.91 -20.38 10.89
N THR A 49 -14.49 -21.50 11.46
CA THR A 49 -13.06 -21.75 11.76
C THR A 49 -12.21 -21.92 10.50
N ALA A 50 -12.76 -22.49 9.43
CA ALA A 50 -12.06 -22.64 8.16
C ALA A 50 -11.89 -21.29 7.44
N VAL A 51 -12.93 -20.45 7.43
CA VAL A 51 -12.85 -19.08 6.86
C VAL A 51 -11.85 -18.25 7.65
N TRP A 52 -11.88 -18.33 8.99
CA TRP A 52 -10.94 -17.58 9.83
C TRP A 52 -9.49 -18.07 9.70
N ALA A 53 -9.28 -19.37 9.43
CA ALA A 53 -7.94 -19.92 9.21
C ALA A 53 -7.40 -19.70 7.79
N VAL A 54 -8.28 -19.42 6.81
CA VAL A 54 -7.88 -19.17 5.42
C VAL A 54 -7.45 -17.72 5.20
N ASP A 55 -7.97 -16.77 5.97
CA ASP A 55 -7.58 -15.35 5.86
C ASP A 55 -6.12 -15.08 6.25
N ASP A 56 -5.44 -16.00 6.95
CA ASP A 56 -4.07 -15.80 7.45
C ASP A 56 -2.98 -16.62 6.73
N THR A 57 -3.28 -17.32 5.62
CA THR A 57 -2.25 -18.09 4.90
C THR A 57 -2.08 -17.64 3.46
N PRO A 58 -1.09 -16.78 3.17
CA PRO A 58 -0.65 -16.53 1.80
C PRO A 58 -0.10 -17.84 1.21
N VAL A 59 -0.85 -18.43 0.28
CA VAL A 59 -0.36 -19.52 -0.56
C VAL A 59 0.64 -18.92 -1.55
N GLY A 60 1.91 -18.87 -1.14
CA GLY A 60 3.01 -18.52 -2.04
C GLY A 60 3.09 -19.52 -3.19
N ASP A 61 3.17 -18.99 -4.42
CA ASP A 61 3.48 -19.74 -5.63
C ASP A 61 4.80 -20.51 -5.43
N ARG A 62 4.72 -21.85 -5.45
CA ARG A 62 5.83 -22.75 -5.14
C ARG A 62 6.88 -22.86 -6.25
N THR A 63 6.75 -22.06 -7.31
CA THR A 63 7.69 -22.05 -8.45
C THR A 63 8.81 -21.03 -8.33
N VAL A 64 8.74 -20.11 -7.36
CA VAL A 64 9.86 -19.26 -6.95
C VAL A 64 10.37 -19.75 -5.60
N GLY A 65 11.68 -19.94 -5.43
CA GLY A 65 12.24 -20.25 -4.11
C GLY A 65 11.69 -19.27 -3.07
N GLU A 66 11.32 -19.74 -1.88
CA GLU A 66 10.63 -18.96 -0.85
C GLU A 66 11.35 -17.62 -0.59
N VAL A 67 10.82 -16.54 -1.18
CA VAL A 67 11.30 -15.18 -0.99
C VAL A 67 10.49 -14.59 0.15
N THR A 68 11.14 -14.25 1.26
CA THR A 68 10.49 -13.52 2.33
C THR A 68 10.05 -12.15 1.81
N ARG A 69 8.76 -11.83 1.94
CA ARG A 69 8.22 -10.53 1.54
C ARG A 69 7.79 -9.78 2.78
N VAL A 70 8.16 -8.49 2.85
CA VAL A 70 7.84 -7.59 3.96
C VAL A 70 7.24 -6.31 3.39
N GLY A 71 6.18 -5.79 3.99
CA GLY A 71 5.40 -4.69 3.43
C GLY A 71 4.11 -5.15 2.75
N VAL A 72 3.70 -4.44 1.70
CA VAL A 72 2.40 -4.60 1.05
C VAL A 72 2.50 -5.12 -0.38
N THR A 73 1.40 -5.67 -0.89
CA THR A 73 1.20 -6.08 -2.28
C THR A 73 0.08 -5.25 -2.93
N ASP A 74 0.03 -5.22 -4.26
CA ASP A 74 -1.04 -4.54 -4.99
C ASP A 74 -2.43 -5.06 -4.58
N GLY A 75 -3.34 -4.13 -4.30
CA GLY A 75 -4.69 -4.45 -3.81
C GLY A 75 -4.81 -4.56 -2.29
N ASP A 76 -3.70 -4.59 -1.54
CA ASP A 76 -3.75 -4.70 -0.08
C ASP A 76 -4.36 -3.45 0.57
N SER A 77 -5.07 -3.66 1.69
CA SER A 77 -5.56 -2.59 2.54
C SER A 77 -4.41 -1.97 3.33
N VAL A 78 -4.10 -0.70 3.07
CA VAL A 78 -3.06 0.01 3.81
C VAL A 78 -3.43 0.17 5.30
N PRO A 79 -4.67 0.54 5.68
CA PRO A 79 -5.07 0.54 7.10
C PRO A 79 -4.99 -0.83 7.76
N GLY A 80 -5.24 -1.91 7.01
CA GLY A 80 -5.04 -3.30 7.48
C GLY A 80 -3.57 -3.55 7.83
N TYR A 81 -2.68 -3.33 6.86
CA TYR A 81 -1.23 -3.46 7.03
C TYR A 81 -0.69 -2.66 8.23
N LEU A 82 -1.06 -1.39 8.36
CA LEU A 82 -0.57 -0.54 9.46
C LEU A 82 -0.99 -1.07 10.84
N ARG A 83 -2.19 -1.64 10.96
CA ARG A 83 -2.65 -2.27 12.20
C ARG A 83 -1.90 -3.55 12.51
N SER A 84 -1.67 -4.41 11.51
CA SER A 84 -0.90 -5.64 11.67
C SER A 84 0.53 -5.35 12.09
N ALA A 85 1.25 -4.48 11.36
CA ALA A 85 2.60 -4.06 11.70
C ALA A 85 2.72 -3.51 13.14
N ALA A 86 1.75 -2.70 13.58
CA ALA A 86 1.72 -2.20 14.95
C ALA A 86 1.47 -3.31 15.99
N ALA A 87 0.60 -4.28 15.69
CA ALA A 87 0.35 -5.42 16.55
C ALA A 87 1.58 -6.34 16.66
N ASP A 88 2.27 -6.59 15.54
CA ASP A 88 3.48 -7.42 15.49
C ASP A 88 4.62 -6.75 16.27
N LEU A 89 4.80 -5.44 16.13
CA LEU A 89 5.75 -4.65 16.92
C LEU A 89 5.43 -4.69 18.43
N ALA A 90 4.16 -4.64 18.79
CA ALA A 90 3.73 -4.76 20.19
C ALA A 90 4.02 -6.16 20.74
N ALA A 91 3.83 -7.21 19.93
CA ALA A 91 4.02 -8.61 20.30
C ALA A 91 5.49 -9.03 20.48
N LEU A 92 6.46 -8.28 19.93
CA LEU A 92 7.88 -8.60 20.11
C LEU A 92 8.27 -8.66 21.61
N PRO A 93 8.93 -9.73 22.09
CA PRO A 93 9.33 -9.78 23.48
C PRO A 93 10.37 -8.71 23.81
N ALA A 94 10.18 -7.98 24.91
CA ALA A 94 11.10 -6.91 25.34
C ALA A 94 12.52 -7.43 25.63
N SER A 95 12.62 -8.70 26.04
CA SER A 95 13.86 -9.42 26.31
C SER A 95 14.22 -10.38 25.17
N ALA A 96 13.77 -10.16 23.94
CA ALA A 96 14.48 -10.77 22.82
C ALA A 96 15.87 -10.14 22.75
N GLN A 97 16.80 -10.64 23.57
CA GLN A 97 18.20 -10.66 23.21
C GLN A 97 18.31 -11.62 22.03
N SER A 98 17.91 -11.16 20.84
CA SER A 98 18.28 -11.86 19.62
C SER A 98 19.80 -11.99 19.66
N ALA A 99 20.32 -13.20 19.47
CA ALA A 99 21.74 -13.41 19.34
C ALA A 99 22.21 -12.63 18.09
N GLY A 100 22.77 -11.42 18.29
CA GLY A 100 23.15 -10.49 17.23
C GLY A 100 22.42 -9.14 17.28
N ASP A 101 22.81 -8.23 16.39
CA ASP A 101 22.54 -6.78 16.37
C ASP A 101 21.05 -6.33 16.22
N GLY A 102 20.09 -7.15 16.68
CA GLY A 102 18.66 -6.88 16.62
C GLY A 102 17.91 -7.57 15.48
N THR A 103 16.64 -7.24 15.35
CA THR A 103 15.69 -7.74 14.33
C THR A 103 15.58 -6.73 13.20
N TYR A 104 15.47 -7.22 11.96
CA TYR A 104 15.18 -6.34 10.82
C TYR A 104 13.74 -5.82 10.88
N ALA A 105 13.53 -4.60 10.43
CA ALA A 105 12.21 -4.01 10.29
C ALA A 105 12.13 -3.09 9.08
N LEU A 106 10.96 -3.02 8.47
CA LEU A 106 10.62 -2.02 7.47
C LEU A 106 9.98 -0.81 8.16
N VAL A 107 10.64 0.33 8.07
CA VAL A 107 10.13 1.62 8.56
C VAL A 107 9.51 2.35 7.38
N THR A 108 8.21 2.60 7.44
CA THR A 108 7.50 3.45 6.46
C THR A 108 7.31 4.84 7.05
N LEU A 109 7.68 5.87 6.30
CA LEU A 109 7.57 7.27 6.72
C LEU A 109 6.19 7.85 6.39
N ALA A 110 5.75 8.84 7.15
CA ALA A 110 4.46 9.50 6.96
C ALA A 110 4.45 10.44 5.73
N ALA A 111 5.63 10.90 5.31
CA ALA A 111 5.85 11.76 4.15
C ALA A 111 7.21 11.44 3.53
N TYR A 112 7.45 11.98 2.33
CA TYR A 112 8.79 11.97 1.75
C TYR A 112 9.69 12.92 2.54
N LEU A 113 10.87 12.44 2.95
CA LEU A 113 11.84 13.18 3.74
C LEU A 113 13.15 13.38 2.97
N PRO A 114 13.85 14.51 3.19
CA PRO A 114 15.21 14.69 2.68
C PRO A 114 16.21 13.87 3.51
N PRO A 115 17.38 13.50 2.96
CA PRO A 115 18.36 12.66 3.63
C PRO A 115 18.75 13.15 5.03
N GLN A 116 18.88 14.46 5.21
CA GLN A 116 19.34 15.08 6.45
C GLN A 116 18.35 14.90 7.60
N ARG A 117 17.05 14.70 7.30
CA ARG A 117 16.03 14.46 8.31
C ARG A 117 16.01 13.01 8.80
N LEU A 118 16.54 12.07 8.02
CA LEU A 118 16.51 10.65 8.34
C LEU A 118 17.26 10.32 9.63
N ALA A 119 18.41 10.95 9.90
CA ALA A 119 19.15 10.72 11.14
C ALA A 119 18.33 11.09 12.38
N THR A 120 17.58 12.19 12.32
CA THR A 120 16.67 12.58 13.40
C THR A 120 15.48 11.62 13.54
N VAL A 121 14.95 11.12 12.42
CA VAL A 121 13.75 10.26 12.41
C VAL A 121 14.06 8.79 12.71
N LEU A 122 15.23 8.27 12.37
CA LEU A 122 15.63 6.88 12.65
C LEU A 122 16.52 6.77 13.91
N GLY A 123 17.21 7.85 14.29
CA GLY A 123 18.09 7.88 15.46
C GLY A 123 19.32 7.02 15.26
N ASP A 124 19.80 6.40 16.33
CA ASP A 124 21.01 5.56 16.30
C ASP A 124 20.75 4.12 15.82
N VAL A 125 19.62 3.89 15.16
CA VAL A 125 19.29 2.57 14.61
C VAL A 125 20.09 2.32 13.34
N GLY A 126 20.68 1.13 13.22
CA GLY A 126 21.41 0.71 12.03
C GLY A 126 20.48 0.65 10.81
N VAL A 127 20.77 1.46 9.80
CA VAL A 127 20.08 1.44 8.51
C VAL A 127 20.83 0.51 7.56
N SER A 128 20.09 -0.24 6.74
CA SER A 128 20.67 -1.09 5.69
C SER A 128 20.39 -0.54 4.30
N THR A 129 19.15 -0.10 4.08
CA THR A 129 18.66 0.37 2.78
C THR A 129 17.61 1.44 2.99
N VAL A 130 17.55 2.46 2.14
CA VAL A 130 16.43 3.39 2.05
C VAL A 130 15.73 3.28 0.70
N PHE A 131 14.43 3.57 0.68
CA PHE A 131 13.62 3.62 -0.53
C PHE A 131 13.32 5.07 -0.89
N GLY A 132 13.67 5.44 -2.11
CA GLY A 132 13.46 6.77 -2.66
C GLY A 132 12.49 6.75 -3.83
N ARG A 133 11.73 7.82 -3.99
CA ARG A 133 10.97 8.15 -5.19
C ARG A 133 10.77 9.66 -5.24
N VAL A 134 10.91 10.26 -6.42
CA VAL A 134 10.62 11.69 -6.62
C VAL A 134 9.11 11.88 -6.78
N PRO A 135 8.39 12.56 -5.88
CA PRO A 135 6.95 12.71 -6.01
C PRO A 135 6.60 13.79 -7.05
N LEU A 136 6.50 13.38 -8.32
CA LEU A 136 6.03 14.26 -9.40
C LEU A 136 4.49 14.13 -9.56
N PRO A 137 3.73 15.24 -9.53
CA PRO A 137 2.28 15.20 -9.70
C PRO A 137 1.88 14.56 -11.04
N GLY A 138 0.95 13.61 -10.99
CA GLY A 138 0.39 12.95 -12.19
C GLY A 138 1.37 12.05 -12.95
N ARG A 139 2.55 11.77 -12.38
CA ARG A 139 3.60 10.96 -13.00
C ARG A 139 4.02 9.80 -12.11
N GLN A 140 4.20 8.65 -12.74
CA GLN A 140 4.90 7.54 -12.12
C GLN A 140 6.42 7.75 -12.28
N THR A 141 7.11 7.73 -11.15
CA THR A 141 8.57 7.91 -11.06
C THR A 141 9.19 6.66 -10.48
N GLU A 142 10.49 6.47 -10.72
CA GLU A 142 11.19 5.25 -10.33
C GLU A 142 11.28 5.15 -8.80
N ILE A 143 10.97 3.97 -8.26
CA ILE A 143 11.28 3.62 -6.88
C ILE A 143 12.70 3.06 -6.86
N VAL A 144 13.61 3.79 -6.22
CA VAL A 144 15.02 3.41 -6.10
C VAL A 144 15.31 2.83 -4.72
N LYS A 145 16.26 1.88 -4.68
CA LYS A 145 16.81 1.32 -3.44
C LYS A 145 18.24 1.82 -3.28
N ILE A 146 18.52 2.50 -2.18
CA ILE A 146 19.85 3.05 -1.89
C ILE A 146 20.40 2.35 -0.65
N PRO A 147 21.45 1.53 -0.77
CA PRO A 147 22.16 0.99 0.39
C PRO A 147 22.72 2.14 1.24
N ALA A 148 22.50 2.10 2.56
CA ALA A 148 22.88 3.19 3.43
C ALA A 148 23.27 2.68 4.82
N LEU A 149 24.58 2.54 5.07
CA LEU A 149 25.12 2.16 6.37
C LEU A 149 25.44 3.40 7.23
N ARG A 150 25.71 4.53 6.59
CA ARG A 150 25.97 5.83 7.21
C ARG A 150 24.95 6.83 6.69
N VAL A 151 24.00 7.20 7.54
CA VAL A 151 22.99 8.21 7.24
C VAL A 151 23.43 9.55 7.84
N PRO A 152 23.46 10.66 7.06
CA PRO A 152 22.90 10.80 5.71
C PRO A 152 23.87 10.54 4.55
N ASP A 153 25.17 10.42 4.81
CA ASP A 153 26.22 10.48 3.77
C ASP A 153 26.04 9.47 2.63
N ASP A 154 25.76 8.20 2.95
CA ASP A 154 25.57 7.15 1.94
C ASP A 154 24.27 7.36 1.14
N VAL A 155 23.24 7.95 1.77
CA VAL A 155 21.98 8.29 1.08
C VAL A 155 22.21 9.42 0.08
N VAL A 156 22.95 10.46 0.48
CA VAL A 156 23.31 11.58 -0.41
C VAL A 156 24.14 11.06 -1.59
N ALA A 157 25.18 10.26 -1.32
CA ALA A 157 26.00 9.68 -2.38
C ALA A 157 25.19 8.75 -3.31
N GLY A 158 24.24 7.99 -2.77
CA GLY A 158 23.34 7.16 -3.58
C GLY A 158 22.37 7.97 -4.42
N MET A 159 21.86 9.10 -3.91
CA MET A 159 21.04 10.03 -4.68
C MET A 159 21.83 10.67 -5.83
N ASP A 160 23.10 11.03 -5.62
CA ASP A 160 23.97 11.53 -6.69
C ASP A 160 24.19 10.49 -7.80
N GLN A 161 24.37 9.22 -7.43
CA GLN A 161 24.46 8.12 -8.40
C GLN A 161 23.16 7.90 -9.18
N VAL A 162 22.01 8.01 -8.50
CA VAL A 162 20.70 7.95 -9.17
C VAL A 162 20.53 9.13 -10.12
N ALA A 163 20.93 10.34 -9.71
CA ALA A 163 20.87 11.53 -10.56
C ALA A 163 21.69 11.34 -11.85
N ALA A 164 22.92 10.87 -11.72
CA ALA A 164 23.79 10.60 -12.88
C ALA A 164 23.19 9.54 -13.82
N ARG A 165 22.60 8.46 -13.29
CA ARG A 165 21.88 7.46 -14.10
C ARG A 165 20.70 8.09 -14.84
N LYS A 166 19.94 8.93 -14.17
CA LYS A 166 18.77 9.61 -14.73
C LYS A 166 19.13 10.65 -15.79
N ASP A 167 20.27 11.32 -15.68
CA ASP A 167 20.78 12.19 -16.74
C ASP A 167 21.08 11.41 -18.03
N VAL A 168 21.69 10.24 -17.90
CA VAL A 168 21.95 9.33 -19.04
C VAL A 168 20.63 8.87 -19.65
N GLU A 169 19.69 8.39 -18.83
CA GLU A 169 18.35 7.98 -19.27
C GLU A 169 17.62 9.13 -20.01
N ALA A 170 17.70 10.35 -19.49
CA ALA A 170 17.12 11.52 -20.15
C ALA A 170 17.78 11.82 -21.50
N ALA A 171 19.10 11.64 -21.62
CA ALA A 171 19.82 11.81 -22.88
C ALA A 171 19.44 10.72 -23.90
N ASP A 172 19.34 9.47 -23.45
CA ASP A 172 18.94 8.34 -24.29
C ASP A 172 17.53 8.52 -24.84
N TYR A 173 16.57 8.95 -24.02
CA TYR A 173 15.21 9.26 -24.51
C TYR A 173 15.19 10.41 -25.52
N ARG A 174 16.00 11.46 -25.34
CA ARG A 174 16.12 12.53 -26.35
C ARG A 174 16.72 12.02 -27.66
N ALA A 175 17.72 11.15 -27.57
CA ALA A 175 18.31 10.53 -28.75
C ALA A 175 17.28 9.67 -29.50
N LEU A 176 16.51 8.84 -28.78
CA LEU A 176 15.42 8.05 -29.36
C LEU A 176 14.36 8.94 -30.03
N ALA A 177 13.91 10.00 -29.36
CA ALA A 177 12.96 10.96 -29.94
C ALA A 177 13.47 11.57 -31.26
N ALA A 178 14.77 11.84 -31.36
CA ALA A 178 15.42 12.39 -32.55
C ALA A 178 15.60 11.38 -33.70
N THR A 179 15.43 10.08 -33.46
CA THR A 179 15.46 9.04 -34.52
C THR A 179 14.10 8.78 -35.17
N VAL A 180 13.02 9.32 -34.59
CA VAL A 180 11.67 9.17 -35.12
C VAL A 180 11.44 10.30 -36.13
N ASP A 181 11.58 10.01 -37.42
CA ASP A 181 11.67 11.02 -38.50
C ASP A 181 10.39 11.17 -39.37
N GLY A 182 9.26 10.59 -38.95
CA GLY A 182 8.01 10.67 -39.71
C GLY A 182 6.86 11.41 -39.02
N ASP A 183 5.87 11.82 -39.82
CA ASP A 183 4.72 12.61 -39.39
C ASP A 183 3.44 11.77 -39.23
N SER A 184 3.53 10.44 -39.31
CA SER A 184 2.37 9.60 -39.04
C SER A 184 1.88 9.81 -37.60
N PRO A 185 0.58 9.62 -37.31
CA PRO A 185 0.05 9.73 -35.96
C PRO A 185 0.83 8.88 -34.93
N ASP A 186 1.20 7.65 -35.31
CA ASP A 186 1.94 6.73 -34.45
C ASP A 186 3.37 7.21 -34.17
N GLU A 187 4.07 7.75 -35.18
CA GLU A 187 5.41 8.31 -35.02
C GLU A 187 5.39 9.58 -34.16
N ARG A 188 4.36 10.40 -34.31
CA ARG A 188 4.15 11.57 -33.44
C ARG A 188 3.93 11.16 -31.99
N GLU A 189 3.03 10.20 -31.75
CA GLU A 189 2.77 9.69 -30.40
C GLU A 189 4.04 9.08 -29.79
N LEU A 190 4.79 8.30 -30.57
CA LEU A 190 6.06 7.71 -30.12
C LEU A 190 7.09 8.77 -29.74
N ARG A 191 7.24 9.82 -30.57
CA ARG A 191 8.13 10.94 -30.30
C ARG A 191 7.72 11.70 -29.03
N GLU A 192 6.41 11.93 -28.84
CA GLU A 192 5.86 12.56 -27.63
C GLU A 192 6.12 11.70 -26.39
N ARG A 193 5.99 10.37 -26.49
CA ARG A 193 6.30 9.44 -25.40
C ARG A 193 7.77 9.50 -24.99
N TYR A 194 8.70 9.49 -25.96
CA TYR A 194 10.13 9.65 -25.68
C TYR A 194 10.46 11.03 -25.11
N ALA A 195 9.87 12.11 -25.63
CA ALA A 195 10.04 13.45 -25.09
C ALA A 195 9.56 13.53 -23.62
N SER A 196 8.37 12.97 -23.33
CA SER A 196 7.85 12.86 -21.97
C SER A 196 8.77 12.05 -21.05
N GLY A 197 9.33 10.93 -21.53
CA GLY A 197 10.29 10.13 -20.78
C GLY A 197 11.56 10.92 -20.45
N ALA A 198 12.09 11.69 -21.42
CA ALA A 198 13.24 12.56 -21.21
C ALA A 198 12.97 13.66 -20.17
N GLU A 199 11.78 14.25 -20.18
CA GLU A 199 11.37 15.27 -19.21
C GLU A 199 11.28 14.70 -17.79
N VAL A 200 10.63 13.54 -17.62
CA VAL A 200 10.52 12.87 -16.32
C VAL A 200 11.89 12.49 -15.78
N ALA A 201 12.73 11.84 -16.60
CA ALA A 201 14.07 11.44 -16.18
C ALA A 201 14.95 12.65 -15.81
N ALA A 202 14.86 13.76 -16.57
CA ALA A 202 15.58 14.99 -16.23
C ALA A 202 15.09 15.64 -14.93
N ALA A 203 13.78 15.63 -14.69
CA ALA A 203 13.20 16.13 -13.45
C ALA A 203 13.62 15.27 -12.24
N GLU A 204 13.65 13.94 -12.39
CA GLU A 204 14.16 13.04 -11.36
C GLU A 204 15.64 13.30 -11.08
N ALA A 205 16.47 13.45 -12.13
CA ALA A 205 17.89 13.75 -11.97
C ALA A 205 18.14 15.05 -11.18
N ALA A 206 17.43 16.12 -11.55
CA ALA A 206 17.54 17.41 -10.88
C ALA A 206 17.10 17.35 -9.41
N ALA A 207 16.01 16.61 -9.12
CA ALA A 207 15.51 16.44 -7.76
C ALA A 207 16.53 15.68 -6.89
N TYR A 208 17.05 14.54 -7.38
CA TYR A 208 18.04 13.77 -6.62
C TYR A 208 19.32 14.56 -6.35
N ARG A 209 19.84 15.28 -7.36
CA ARG A 209 21.05 16.11 -7.24
C ARG A 209 20.93 17.24 -6.22
N THR A 210 19.71 17.74 -5.99
CA THR A 210 19.46 18.81 -5.03
C THR A 210 19.13 18.30 -3.62
N GLY A 211 19.20 16.98 -3.39
CA GLY A 211 18.89 16.39 -2.09
C GLY A 211 17.41 16.47 -1.72
N CYS A 212 16.52 16.27 -2.71
CA CYS A 212 15.08 16.39 -2.54
C CYS A 212 14.51 15.57 -1.37
N ALA A 213 13.33 16.00 -0.89
CA ALA A 213 12.51 15.20 0.01
C ALA A 213 11.87 14.05 -0.78
N CYS A 214 12.61 12.95 -0.91
CA CYS A 214 12.27 11.83 -1.79
C CYS A 214 12.38 10.46 -1.11
N VAL A 215 12.88 10.38 0.13
CA VAL A 215 12.97 9.11 0.87
C VAL A 215 11.66 8.86 1.62
N TYR A 216 11.06 7.69 1.47
CA TYR A 216 9.76 7.38 2.09
C TYR A 216 9.76 6.11 2.95
N ALA A 217 10.83 5.32 2.92
CA ALA A 217 10.97 4.15 3.78
C ALA A 217 12.44 3.77 4.01
N ALA A 218 12.70 2.96 5.04
CA ALA A 218 14.02 2.42 5.35
C ALA A 218 13.91 0.99 5.89
N VAL A 219 14.86 0.13 5.51
CA VAL A 219 15.12 -1.14 6.21
C VAL A 219 16.13 -0.87 7.31
N VAL A 220 15.76 -1.23 8.53
CA VAL A 220 16.58 -1.03 9.72
C VAL A 220 16.82 -2.34 10.45
N ARG A 221 17.84 -2.37 11.31
CA ARG A 221 18.09 -3.47 12.25
C ARG A 221 18.29 -2.91 13.65
N ALA A 222 17.44 -3.33 14.60
CA ALA A 222 17.46 -2.81 15.96
C ALA A 222 16.84 -3.76 16.98
N THR A 223 17.05 -3.48 18.26
CA THR A 223 16.35 -4.17 19.35
C THR A 223 14.85 -3.79 19.34
N PRO A 224 13.96 -4.65 19.85
CA PRO A 224 12.53 -4.33 19.94
C PRO A 224 12.22 -3.02 20.67
N GLY A 225 13.01 -2.67 21.69
CA GLY A 225 12.87 -1.39 22.40
C GLY A 225 13.19 -0.18 21.51
N ALA A 226 14.28 -0.25 20.74
CA ALA A 226 14.65 0.80 19.80
C ALA A 226 13.63 0.94 18.65
N LEU A 227 13.12 -0.16 18.11
CA LEU A 227 12.07 -0.16 17.08
C LEU A 227 10.79 0.53 17.56
N ARG A 228 10.36 0.28 18.80
CA ARG A 228 9.22 1.01 19.40
C ARG A 228 9.51 2.50 19.57
N GLY A 229 10.75 2.85 19.92
CA GLY A 229 11.19 4.24 20.00
C GLY A 229 11.16 4.95 18.65
N VAL A 230 11.44 4.24 17.55
CA VAL A 230 11.26 4.77 16.18
C VAL A 230 9.78 4.91 15.83
N ALA A 231 8.96 3.90 16.13
CA ALA A 231 7.53 3.91 15.84
C ALA A 231 6.76 5.03 16.59
N ALA A 232 7.27 5.50 17.72
CA ALA A 232 6.68 6.60 18.48
C ALA A 232 6.94 7.99 17.89
N ARG A 233 7.74 8.10 16.81
CA ARG A 233 8.11 9.39 16.20
C ARG A 233 7.03 9.85 15.21
N PRO A 234 6.71 11.16 15.17
CA PRO A 234 5.60 11.68 14.37
C PRO A 234 5.79 11.52 12.85
N ASP A 235 7.05 11.46 12.39
CA ASP A 235 7.38 11.29 10.98
C ASP A 235 7.34 9.82 10.52
N VAL A 236 7.11 8.87 11.44
CA VAL A 236 7.03 7.43 11.17
C VAL A 236 5.58 6.98 11.11
N ARG A 237 5.19 6.35 10.00
CA ARG A 237 3.84 5.84 9.77
C ARG A 237 3.66 4.43 10.31
N ALA A 238 4.65 3.58 10.13
CA ALA A 238 4.69 2.23 10.66
C ALA A 238 6.12 1.72 10.79
N VAL A 239 6.30 0.78 11.71
CA VAL A 239 7.48 -0.07 11.79
C VAL A 239 6.96 -1.50 11.75
N ASP A 240 7.25 -2.19 10.66
CA ASP A 240 6.87 -3.58 10.39
C ASP A 240 8.06 -4.49 10.71
N PRO A 241 8.08 -5.14 11.89
CA PRO A 241 9.18 -6.00 12.29
C PRO A 241 9.15 -7.32 11.51
N ALA A 242 10.30 -7.72 10.99
CA ALA A 242 10.45 -8.94 10.20
C ALA A 242 11.50 -9.88 10.86
N PRO A 243 11.17 -10.54 11.99
CA PRO A 243 12.08 -11.48 12.67
C PRO A 243 12.50 -12.68 11.82
N GLU A 244 11.72 -13.02 10.80
CA GLU A 244 12.00 -14.05 9.81
C GLU A 244 13.09 -13.65 8.79
N VAL A 245 13.44 -12.36 8.72
CA VAL A 245 14.50 -11.88 7.82
C VAL A 245 15.86 -12.10 8.48
N TYR A 246 16.61 -13.06 7.93
CA TYR A 246 18.01 -13.29 8.30
C TYR A 246 19.00 -12.81 7.23
N ARG A 247 18.52 -12.64 6.00
CA ARG A 247 19.33 -12.39 4.80
C ARG A 247 18.63 -11.39 3.88
N LEU A 248 19.14 -10.17 3.83
CA LEU A 248 18.58 -9.09 3.01
C LEU A 248 18.59 -9.42 1.50
N ASP A 249 19.52 -10.26 1.03
CA ASP A 249 19.64 -10.67 -0.37
C ASP A 249 18.52 -11.62 -0.83
N ARG A 250 17.73 -12.16 0.10
CA ARG A 250 16.60 -13.06 -0.19
C ARG A 250 15.26 -12.51 0.30
N THR A 251 15.20 -11.20 0.53
CA THR A 251 14.00 -10.53 1.02
C THR A 251 13.58 -9.42 0.08
N VAL A 252 12.28 -9.38 -0.22
CA VAL A 252 11.67 -8.30 -1.00
C VAL A 252 10.87 -7.42 -0.06
N PHE A 253 11.32 -6.18 0.07
CA PHE A 253 10.61 -5.14 0.80
C PHE A 253 9.77 -4.30 -0.16
N THR A 254 8.50 -4.13 0.16
CA THR A 254 7.52 -3.35 -0.62
C THR A 254 6.78 -2.37 0.30
N PRO A 255 7.44 -1.27 0.73
CA PRO A 255 6.79 -0.27 1.57
C PRO A 255 5.66 0.46 0.83
N PRO A 256 4.51 0.72 1.47
CA PRO A 256 3.47 1.56 0.88
C PRO A 256 3.96 2.99 0.72
N LEU A 257 3.56 3.65 -0.37
CA LEU A 257 3.86 5.05 -0.63
C LEU A 257 3.10 5.96 0.37
N PRO A 258 3.62 7.17 0.68
CA PRO A 258 2.94 8.13 1.56
C PRO A 258 1.51 8.50 1.11
N GLU A 259 1.28 8.62 -0.20
CA GLU A 259 -0.03 8.90 -0.79
C GLU A 259 -0.99 7.70 -0.78
N GLN A 260 -0.49 6.46 -0.61
CA GLN A 260 -1.34 5.27 -0.53
C GLN A 260 -1.93 5.18 0.88
N ARG A 261 -3.18 5.63 1.03
CA ARG A 261 -3.89 5.69 2.32
C ARG A 261 -4.91 4.58 2.54
N ASP A 262 -5.56 4.13 1.47
CA ASP A 262 -6.66 3.17 1.55
C ASP A 262 -6.24 1.80 1.03
N VAL A 263 -5.89 1.75 -0.25
CA VAL A 263 -5.52 0.53 -0.97
C VAL A 263 -4.26 0.79 -1.80
N VAL A 264 -3.38 -0.21 -1.84
CA VAL A 264 -2.14 -0.17 -2.63
C VAL A 264 -2.49 -0.27 -4.11
N ARG A 265 -2.13 0.78 -4.84
CA ARG A 265 -2.30 0.88 -6.30
C ARG A 265 -1.11 1.65 -6.88
N PRO A 266 -0.64 1.30 -8.08
CA PRO A 266 0.34 2.11 -8.79
C PRO A 266 -0.13 3.57 -8.87
N PRO A 267 0.76 4.56 -8.66
CA PRO A 267 0.43 5.96 -8.91
C PRO A 267 -0.09 6.15 -10.34
N ALA A 268 -1.12 6.98 -10.51
CA ALA A 268 -1.66 7.25 -11.83
C ALA A 268 -0.64 8.03 -12.67
N ASP A 269 -0.37 7.56 -13.90
CA ASP A 269 0.39 8.28 -14.91
C ASP A 269 -0.58 8.91 -15.90
N ILE A 270 -1.06 10.09 -15.57
CA ILE A 270 -2.06 10.84 -16.34
C ILE A 270 -1.43 11.90 -17.25
N GLY A 271 -0.09 11.94 -17.31
CA GLY A 271 0.64 12.97 -18.02
C GLY A 271 0.67 14.30 -17.26
N PRO A 272 1.31 15.34 -17.82
CA PRO A 272 1.13 16.70 -17.33
C PRO A 272 -0.34 17.05 -17.57
N SER A 273 -1.09 17.43 -16.53
CA SER A 273 -2.42 17.99 -16.74
C SER A 273 -2.30 19.16 -17.71
N PRO A 274 -3.11 19.25 -18.78
CA PRO A 274 -3.12 20.43 -19.62
C PRO A 274 -3.35 21.63 -18.71
N ALA A 275 -2.44 22.62 -18.79
CA ALA A 275 -2.61 23.87 -18.06
C ALA A 275 -3.99 24.44 -18.43
N PRO A 276 -4.74 25.03 -17.49
CA PRO A 276 -5.95 25.75 -17.84
C PRO A 276 -5.56 26.80 -18.89
N THR A 277 -6.10 26.67 -20.09
CA THR A 277 -6.10 27.75 -21.08
C THR A 277 -6.61 29.00 -20.38
N PRO A 278 -5.89 30.13 -20.42
CA PRO A 278 -6.45 31.39 -19.96
C PRO A 278 -7.75 31.57 -20.72
N ASP A 279 -8.88 31.58 -20.02
CA ASP A 279 -10.16 31.97 -20.60
C ASP A 279 -9.92 33.32 -21.26
N GLY A 280 -10.01 33.34 -22.59
CA GLY A 280 -9.87 34.55 -23.37
C GLY A 280 -10.84 35.58 -22.83
N ASP A 281 -10.33 36.79 -22.60
CA ASP A 281 -11.08 37.96 -22.18
C ASP A 281 -12.41 38.08 -22.93
N ALA A 282 -13.48 37.58 -22.33
CA ALA A 282 -14.82 38.00 -22.67
C ALA A 282 -14.98 39.41 -22.09
N PRO A 283 -15.27 40.44 -22.90
CA PRO A 283 -15.36 41.81 -22.40
C PRO A 283 -16.46 41.90 -21.34
N SER A 284 -16.04 42.25 -20.13
CA SER A 284 -16.93 42.54 -19.01
C SER A 284 -17.80 43.74 -19.34
N THR A 285 -19.08 43.49 -19.58
CA THR A 285 -20.12 44.53 -19.63
C THR A 285 -20.17 45.24 -18.26
N PRO A 286 -20.10 46.59 -18.20
CA PRO A 286 -20.16 47.31 -16.93
C PRO A 286 -21.52 47.14 -16.25
N PRO A 287 -21.60 47.05 -14.91
CA PRO A 287 -22.88 47.01 -14.21
C PRO A 287 -23.54 48.39 -14.25
N ALA A 288 -24.83 48.41 -14.59
CA ALA A 288 -25.69 49.59 -14.50
C ALA A 288 -25.93 49.99 -13.02
N PRO A 289 -26.07 51.29 -12.71
CA PRO A 289 -26.22 51.76 -11.34
C PRO A 289 -27.63 51.48 -10.78
N ALA A 290 -27.68 51.08 -9.51
CA ALA A 290 -28.91 50.87 -8.75
C ALA A 290 -29.65 52.19 -8.46
N PRO A 291 -30.99 52.25 -8.57
CA PRO A 291 -31.77 53.32 -7.98
C PRO A 291 -32.16 52.99 -6.53
N MET A 292 -31.94 53.96 -5.65
CA MET A 292 -32.43 53.95 -4.27
C MET A 292 -33.90 54.37 -4.17
N ALA A 293 -34.53 53.81 -3.13
CA ALA A 293 -35.65 54.29 -2.33
C ALA A 293 -37.10 54.08 -2.84
N SER A 294 -37.87 53.31 -2.06
CA SER A 294 -39.01 53.88 -1.33
C SER A 294 -39.34 53.04 -0.09
N MET A 295 -39.55 53.72 1.03
CA MET A 295 -40.15 53.21 2.26
C MET A 295 -41.66 53.00 2.07
N GLY A 296 -42.25 52.06 2.80
CA GLY A 296 -43.69 52.03 3.01
C GLY A 296 -44.30 50.66 3.32
N GLU A 297 -44.59 50.47 4.60
CA GLU A 297 -45.84 49.87 5.12
C GLU A 297 -45.90 48.39 5.53
N SER A 298 -46.70 48.23 6.59
CA SER A 298 -46.83 47.16 7.56
C SER A 298 -47.88 46.11 7.16
N SER A 299 -47.70 44.86 7.64
CA SER A 299 -48.71 43.96 8.26
C SER A 299 -48.64 42.49 7.80
N GLU A 300 -48.41 41.59 8.78
CA GLU A 300 -49.02 40.26 9.10
C GLU A 300 -49.82 39.43 8.04
N PRO A 301 -50.09 38.12 8.26
CA PRO A 301 -49.20 36.94 8.10
C PRO A 301 -49.67 35.90 7.04
N ALA A 302 -48.73 35.01 6.65
CA ALA A 302 -48.80 33.65 6.03
C ALA A 302 -49.90 33.26 5.00
N PRO A 303 -49.51 32.47 3.95
CA PRO A 303 -49.71 31.02 4.10
C PRO A 303 -48.55 30.15 3.59
N VAL A 304 -48.55 28.93 4.11
CA VAL A 304 -47.68 27.79 3.76
C VAL A 304 -47.90 27.39 2.30
N VAL A 305 -46.83 27.32 1.50
CA VAL A 305 -46.82 26.63 0.20
C VAL A 305 -45.75 25.56 0.20
N THR A 306 -46.22 24.34 0.37
CA THR A 306 -45.53 23.08 0.13
C THR A 306 -45.14 22.99 -1.35
N THR A 307 -43.86 22.86 -1.66
CA THR A 307 -43.38 22.46 -3.00
C THR A 307 -42.82 21.03 -2.92
N PRO A 308 -43.29 20.09 -3.76
CA PRO A 308 -42.82 18.70 -3.74
C PRO A 308 -41.46 18.53 -4.44
N SER A 309 -40.60 17.70 -3.83
CA SER A 309 -39.34 17.21 -4.42
C SER A 309 -39.58 16.39 -5.69
N PRO A 310 -38.75 16.52 -6.74
CA PRO A 310 -38.75 15.58 -7.85
C PRO A 310 -38.00 14.28 -7.49
N ALA A 311 -38.60 13.16 -7.89
CA ALA A 311 -38.12 11.79 -7.70
C ALA A 311 -36.90 11.44 -8.60
N PRO A 312 -36.08 10.46 -8.21
CA PRO A 312 -34.92 10.02 -9.00
C PRO A 312 -35.33 9.14 -10.19
N SER A 313 -34.69 9.38 -11.35
CA SER A 313 -34.77 8.49 -12.52
C SER A 313 -33.81 7.30 -12.42
N PRO A 314 -34.16 6.14 -13.03
CA PRO A 314 -33.53 4.84 -12.77
C PRO A 314 -32.25 4.59 -13.57
N ALA A 315 -31.44 3.67 -13.02
CA ALA A 315 -30.17 3.20 -13.52
C ALA A 315 -30.25 2.50 -14.89
N ALA A 316 -29.29 2.82 -15.77
CA ALA A 316 -29.02 2.06 -16.98
C ALA A 316 -27.86 1.08 -16.72
N SER A 317 -28.14 -0.20 -16.98
CA SER A 317 -27.19 -1.31 -16.99
C SER A 317 -26.13 -1.11 -18.08
N THR A 318 -24.89 -1.52 -17.83
CA THR A 318 -23.89 -1.72 -18.89
C THR A 318 -23.18 -3.05 -18.68
N GLU A 319 -23.09 -3.75 -19.80
CA GLU A 319 -22.66 -5.12 -20.08
C GLU A 319 -21.14 -5.30 -19.97
N PRO A 320 -20.63 -6.52 -19.65
CA PRO A 320 -19.20 -6.77 -19.49
C PRO A 320 -18.46 -6.96 -20.82
N PRO A 321 -17.18 -6.54 -20.94
CA PRO A 321 -16.39 -6.72 -22.15
C PRO A 321 -15.82 -8.15 -22.30
N PRO A 322 -15.54 -8.61 -23.55
CA PRO A 322 -15.01 -9.95 -23.85
C PRO A 322 -13.50 -10.10 -23.58
N PRO A 323 -12.99 -11.34 -23.45
CA PRO A 323 -11.59 -11.61 -23.08
C PRO A 323 -10.60 -11.39 -24.24
N THR A 324 -9.48 -10.73 -23.94
CA THR A 324 -8.32 -10.59 -24.82
C THR A 324 -7.46 -11.85 -24.81
N VAL A 325 -7.05 -12.25 -26.01
CA VAL A 325 -6.20 -13.41 -26.31
C VAL A 325 -4.73 -13.07 -26.06
N THR A 326 -4.07 -13.82 -25.19
CA THR A 326 -2.61 -13.78 -24.97
C THR A 326 -1.91 -14.58 -26.06
N THR A 327 -0.99 -13.95 -26.80
CA THR A 327 0.01 -14.65 -27.62
C THR A 327 1.37 -14.52 -26.96
N SER A 328 1.88 -15.63 -26.43
CA SER A 328 3.28 -15.80 -26.00
C SER A 328 4.19 -15.93 -27.21
N PRO A 329 5.45 -15.48 -27.10
CA PRO A 329 6.56 -16.12 -27.76
C PRO A 329 7.47 -16.78 -26.71
N ASP A 330 7.32 -18.10 -26.53
CA ASP A 330 8.41 -18.91 -26.00
C ASP A 330 9.46 -19.10 -27.11
N GLY A 331 10.71 -18.78 -26.78
CA GLY A 331 11.87 -19.03 -27.61
C GLY A 331 12.47 -20.42 -27.37
N ILE A 332 12.99 -21.05 -28.42
CA ILE A 332 14.01 -22.10 -28.41
C ILE A 332 14.67 -22.08 -29.80
N GLY A 333 15.98 -22.11 -30.02
CA GLY A 333 17.12 -22.23 -29.12
C GLY A 333 18.43 -22.02 -29.90
N ALA A 334 19.46 -21.56 -29.20
CA ALA A 334 20.83 -21.58 -29.68
C ALA A 334 21.60 -22.61 -28.84
N GLU A 335 22.04 -23.66 -29.51
CA GLU A 335 22.90 -24.71 -28.98
C GLU A 335 24.37 -24.19 -28.90
N PRO A 336 25.10 -24.41 -27.80
CA PRO A 336 26.51 -23.99 -27.69
C PRO A 336 27.48 -25.14 -28.00
N PRO A 337 28.51 -24.95 -28.85
CA PRO A 337 29.62 -25.88 -28.90
C PRO A 337 30.77 -25.46 -27.95
N THR A 338 31.01 -26.36 -26.98
CA THR A 338 32.25 -26.80 -26.30
C THR A 338 33.55 -25.97 -26.33
N PRO A 339 34.28 -25.86 -25.19
CA PRO A 339 35.62 -25.28 -25.14
C PRO A 339 36.71 -26.25 -25.60
N ALA A 340 37.60 -25.78 -26.48
CA ALA A 340 38.83 -26.48 -26.86
C ALA A 340 39.89 -26.32 -25.75
N SER A 341 40.53 -27.44 -25.41
CA SER A 341 41.73 -27.50 -24.57
C SER A 341 42.96 -27.13 -25.39
N SER A 342 43.79 -26.21 -24.90
CA SER A 342 45.25 -26.13 -25.08
C SER A 342 45.82 -25.04 -24.16
#